data_AF-A0A0C2WBM0-F1
#
_entry.id   AF-A0A0C2WBM0-F1
#
_cell.length_a   1.000
_cell.length_b   1.000
_cell.length_c   1.000
_cell.angle_alpha   90.00
_cell.angle_beta   90.00
_cell.angle_gamma   90.00
#
_symmetry.space_group_name_H-M   'P 1'
#
loop_
_entity.id
_entity.type
_entity.pdbx_description
1 polymer ?
#
loop_
_entity_poly.entity_id
_entity_poly.type
_entity_poly.pdbx_seq_one_letter_code
_entity_poly.pdbx_strand_id
1 'polypeptide(L)'
;MPLQNYLKKSTSSHVALTFNEIEIILNAPLPKSAYKYKAWWVNSRNAHSHASTWLEANYIVGEVKFGEYVKFISEENEGNQIQKRDSVIQLECLSNEEINYIESLSKKLDKVRNFFTEDMPSNFVNENLVKQHEVIKSFRRIIGNIDNDMSFLGCLLIKEFLNQRHSFSALNMALKPQGSPGLDVDENTSDGKRIIGELKTTFPYNENDLGSNQKSNFIKDFEKLKHNEADYKYFFVTEPKTFDIVQNKYHQYLKGVNLVLLPQAISNSQFIVSYS
;
A
#
# COMPACT_ATOMS: atom_id res chain seq x y z
N MET A 1 19.57 20.58 10.30
CA MET A 1 18.17 21.06 10.12
C MET A 1 17.60 21.58 11.44
N PRO A 2 16.64 22.53 11.47
CA PRO A 2 16.10 23.09 12.71
C PRO A 2 15.50 22.05 13.67
N LEU A 3 14.68 21.12 13.17
CA LEU A 3 14.09 20.04 13.98
C LEU A 3 15.14 19.06 14.52
N GLN A 4 16.15 18.72 13.72
CA GLN A 4 17.29 17.92 14.17
C GLN A 4 18.01 18.59 15.34
N ASN A 5 18.28 19.89 15.24
CA ASN A 5 18.95 20.64 16.29
C ASN A 5 18.08 20.75 17.56
N TYR A 6 16.77 20.87 17.41
CA TYR A 6 15.83 20.83 18.52
C TYR A 6 15.89 19.48 19.25
N LEU A 7 15.80 18.37 18.52
CA LEU A 7 15.87 17.02 19.08
C LEU A 7 17.24 16.74 19.72
N LYS A 8 18.35 17.16 19.11
CA LYS A 8 19.70 17.04 19.70
C LYS A 8 19.86 17.78 21.02
N LYS A 9 19.13 18.87 21.23
CA LYS A 9 19.14 19.65 22.48
C LYS A 9 18.19 19.06 23.54
N SER A 10 17.24 18.21 23.13
CA SER A 10 16.34 17.55 24.06
C SER A 10 17.10 16.48 24.85
N THR A 11 17.07 16.59 26.17
CA THR A 11 17.58 15.56 27.10
C THR A 11 16.52 14.51 27.44
N SER A 12 15.30 14.63 26.88
CA SER A 12 14.17 13.76 27.17
C SER A 12 14.18 12.53 26.27
N SER A 13 14.02 11.34 26.86
CA SER A 13 13.94 10.09 26.09
C SER A 13 12.71 9.98 25.20
N HIS A 14 11.69 10.80 25.45
CA HIS A 14 10.47 10.89 24.65
C HIS A 14 10.14 12.36 24.44
N VAL A 15 9.88 12.74 23.18
CA VAL A 15 9.51 14.09 22.78
C VAL A 15 8.25 14.00 21.94
N ALA A 16 7.11 14.47 22.45
CA ALA A 16 5.88 14.59 21.68
C ALA A 16 5.76 16.02 21.16
N LEU A 17 5.61 16.19 19.85
CA LEU A 17 5.41 17.48 19.21
C LEU A 17 4.13 17.42 18.37
N THR A 18 3.30 18.43 18.50
CA THR A 18 2.19 18.66 17.58
C THR A 18 2.70 19.01 16.20
N PHE A 19 1.87 18.81 15.17
CA PHE A 19 2.22 19.18 13.79
C PHE A 19 2.57 20.66 13.68
N ASN A 20 1.82 21.53 14.38
CA ASN A 20 2.08 22.96 14.42
C ASN A 20 3.41 23.30 15.11
N GLU A 21 3.77 22.63 16.20
CA GLU A 21 5.08 22.82 16.84
C GLU A 21 6.23 22.40 15.92
N ILE A 22 6.05 21.32 15.16
CA ILE A 22 7.03 20.89 14.15
C ILE A 22 7.18 21.95 13.05
N GLU A 23 6.08 22.52 12.55
CA GLU A 23 6.11 23.59 11.55
C GLU A 23 6.79 24.87 12.06
N ILE A 24 6.53 25.25 13.32
CA ILE A 24 7.20 26.37 13.98
C ILE A 24 8.71 26.11 14.07
N ILE A 25 9.12 24.91 14.48
CA ILE A 25 10.54 24.54 14.57
C ILE A 25 11.19 24.57 13.19
N LEU A 26 10.51 24.07 12.16
CA LEU A 26 11.00 24.06 10.77
C LEU A 26 10.96 25.45 10.12
N ASN A 27 10.21 26.39 10.69
CA ASN A 27 9.87 27.69 10.09
C ASN A 27 9.28 27.53 8.67
N ALA A 28 8.51 26.47 8.47
CA ALA A 28 7.90 26.11 7.19
C ALA A 28 6.71 25.17 7.43
N PRO A 29 5.65 25.26 6.60
CA PRO A 29 4.53 24.35 6.72
C PRO A 29 4.94 22.93 6.31
N LEU A 30 4.39 21.94 6.98
CA LEU A 30 4.56 20.53 6.63
C LEU A 30 3.77 20.25 5.34
N PRO A 31 4.28 19.36 4.47
CA PRO A 31 3.53 18.97 3.28
C PRO A 31 2.25 18.23 3.68
N LYS A 32 1.19 18.34 2.87
CA LYS A 32 -0.10 17.65 3.10
C LYS A 32 0.04 16.14 3.35
N SER A 33 1.07 15.51 2.80
CA SER A 33 1.38 14.09 3.01
C SER A 33 1.75 13.76 4.45
N ALA A 34 2.41 14.66 5.18
CA ALA A 34 2.75 14.48 6.60
C ALA A 34 1.50 14.33 7.48
N TYR A 35 0.40 14.98 7.11
CA TYR A 35 -0.89 14.93 7.83
C TYR A 35 -1.75 13.71 7.47
N LYS A 36 -1.43 12.99 6.39
CA LYS A 36 -2.30 11.96 5.82
C LYS A 36 -1.70 10.56 5.85
N TYR A 37 -0.38 10.44 5.73
CA TYR A 37 0.27 9.17 5.49
C TYR A 37 1.36 8.88 6.53
N LYS A 38 1.23 7.77 7.27
CA LYS A 38 2.25 7.33 8.26
C LYS A 38 3.61 7.10 7.59
N ALA A 39 3.58 6.70 6.32
CA ALA A 39 4.77 6.52 5.48
C ALA A 39 5.71 7.73 5.45
N TRP A 40 5.18 8.95 5.62
CA TRP A 40 5.99 10.17 5.67
C TRP A 40 6.91 10.21 6.91
N TRP A 41 6.51 9.57 8.00
CA TRP A 41 7.21 9.56 9.29
C TRP A 41 8.04 8.28 9.52
N VAL A 42 8.33 7.51 8.46
CA VAL A 42 9.04 6.23 8.56
C VAL A 42 10.52 6.43 8.92
N ASN A 43 11.03 5.58 9.81
CA ASN A 43 12.42 5.57 10.28
C ASN A 43 13.38 4.89 9.29
N SER A 44 13.36 5.28 8.03
CA SER A 44 14.24 4.68 7.02
C SER A 44 15.45 5.56 6.76
N ARG A 45 16.65 5.03 7.03
CA ARG A 45 17.92 5.69 6.68
C ARG A 45 18.12 5.79 5.16
N ASN A 46 17.44 4.95 4.39
CA ASN A 46 17.54 4.87 2.92
C ASN A 46 16.35 5.55 2.21
N ALA A 47 15.27 5.87 2.93
CA ALA A 47 14.11 6.54 2.38
C ALA A 47 13.89 7.92 3.02
N HIS A 48 14.15 8.97 2.23
CA HIS A 48 13.82 10.40 2.44
C HIS A 48 14.90 11.25 3.13
N SER A 49 15.12 12.45 2.59
CA SER A 49 15.99 13.49 3.19
C SER A 49 15.44 14.07 4.49
N HIS A 50 14.20 13.72 4.87
CA HIS A 50 13.54 14.23 6.06
C HIS A 50 13.74 13.30 7.27
N ALA A 51 13.79 11.98 7.06
CA ALA A 51 13.96 11.01 8.13
C ALA A 51 15.35 11.10 8.80
N SER A 52 16.37 11.51 8.04
CA SER A 52 17.69 11.85 8.59
C SER A 52 17.61 12.91 9.69
N THR A 53 16.59 13.77 9.71
CA THR A 53 16.42 14.84 10.70
C THR A 53 16.33 14.30 12.12
N TRP A 54 15.54 13.26 12.38
CA TRP A 54 15.42 12.66 13.71
C TRP A 54 16.45 11.54 13.91
N LEU A 55 16.76 10.77 12.88
CA LEU A 55 17.74 9.68 12.96
C LEU A 55 19.15 10.19 13.28
N GLU A 56 19.60 11.28 12.65
CA GLU A 56 20.90 11.90 12.99
C GLU A 56 20.89 12.64 14.34
N ALA A 57 19.72 12.79 14.97
CA ALA A 57 19.57 13.29 16.32
C ALA A 57 19.51 12.17 17.38
N ASN A 58 19.70 10.89 16.98
CA ASN A 58 19.51 9.70 17.80
C ASN A 58 18.06 9.54 18.31
N TYR A 59 17.08 9.96 17.50
CA TYR A 59 15.65 9.71 17.76
C TYR A 59 15.03 8.92 16.62
N ILE A 60 14.01 8.13 16.95
CA ILE A 60 13.08 7.50 16.00
C ILE A 60 11.66 8.02 16.21
N VAL A 61 10.80 7.96 15.20
CA VAL A 61 9.36 8.17 15.38
C VAL A 61 8.75 6.88 15.93
N GLY A 62 8.18 6.94 17.14
CA GLY A 62 7.49 5.82 17.77
C GLY A 62 5.98 5.83 17.58
N GLU A 63 5.36 7.01 17.50
CA GLU A 63 3.91 7.15 17.32
C GLU A 63 3.57 8.37 16.48
N VAL A 64 2.56 8.25 15.60
CA VAL A 64 1.95 9.36 14.88
C VAL A 64 0.44 9.32 15.12
N LYS A 65 -0.08 10.35 15.79
CA LYS A 65 -1.51 10.56 16.00
C LYS A 65 -1.97 11.76 15.18
N PHE A 66 -2.56 11.49 14.02
CA PHE A 66 -2.95 12.54 13.07
C PHE A 66 -3.93 13.54 13.70
N GLY A 67 -3.66 14.82 13.49
CA GLY A 67 -4.42 15.93 14.11
C GLY A 67 -3.98 16.25 15.54
N GLU A 68 -3.09 15.45 16.13
CA GLU A 68 -2.61 15.65 17.50
C GLU A 68 -1.09 15.82 17.52
N TYR A 69 -0.32 14.74 17.53
CA TYR A 69 1.13 14.78 17.74
C TYR A 69 1.92 13.68 17.01
N VAL A 70 3.23 13.88 16.94
CA VAL A 70 4.25 12.90 16.59
C VAL A 70 5.16 12.70 17.80
N LYS A 71 5.38 11.45 18.19
CA LYS A 71 6.22 11.08 19.32
C LYS A 71 7.57 10.56 18.83
N PHE A 72 8.63 11.29 19.16
CA PHE A 72 10.01 10.90 18.95
C PHE A 72 10.56 10.20 20.20
N ILE A 73 11.33 9.14 20.03
CA ILE A 73 11.91 8.34 21.11
C ILE A 73 13.43 8.22 20.90
N SER A 74 14.21 8.46 21.96
CA SER A 74 15.67 8.42 21.91
C SER A 74 16.17 6.97 21.79
N GLU A 75 17.02 6.69 20.81
CA GLU A 75 17.58 5.35 20.54
C GLU A 75 18.41 4.80 21.74
N GLU A 76 19.02 5.69 22.54
CA GLU A 76 19.86 5.33 23.70
C GLU A 76 19.09 4.64 24.85
N ASN A 77 17.76 4.73 24.89
CA ASN A 77 16.93 4.10 25.93
C ASN A 77 16.07 2.93 25.42
N GLU A 78 16.21 2.56 24.13
CA GLU A 78 15.41 1.49 23.50
C GLU A 78 16.10 0.13 23.40
N GLY A 79 17.30 -0.03 23.97
CA GLY A 79 18.03 -1.29 23.93
C GLY A 79 17.29 -2.49 24.58
N ASN A 80 16.11 -2.31 25.20
CA ASN A 80 15.41 -3.38 25.90
C ASN A 80 13.88 -3.45 25.78
N GLN A 81 13.17 -2.58 25.05
CA GLN A 81 11.68 -2.67 25.03
C GLN A 81 10.95 -2.44 23.69
N ILE A 82 11.61 -2.00 22.60
CA ILE A 82 10.89 -1.66 21.35
C ILE A 82 10.97 -2.73 20.24
N GLN A 83 11.66 -3.85 20.49
CA GLN A 83 11.68 -4.99 19.55
C GLN A 83 10.41 -5.85 19.52
N LYS A 84 9.32 -5.54 20.24
CA LYS A 84 8.24 -6.53 20.42
C LYS A 84 6.81 -6.16 20.09
N ARG A 85 6.45 -4.98 19.58
CA ARG A 85 5.02 -4.70 19.36
C ARG A 85 4.45 -4.11 18.07
N ASP A 86 5.17 -3.53 17.09
CA ASP A 86 4.45 -3.01 15.90
C ASP A 86 5.18 -3.02 14.54
N SER A 87 6.17 -3.88 14.31
CA SER A 87 6.81 -4.00 12.97
C SER A 87 7.36 -5.38 12.61
N VAL A 88 6.82 -6.45 13.19
CA VAL A 88 7.18 -7.83 12.82
C VAL A 88 5.97 -8.55 12.24
N ILE A 89 5.49 -8.08 11.11
CA ILE A 89 4.88 -8.94 10.10
C ILE A 89 5.35 -8.38 8.77
N GLN A 90 6.11 -9.15 7.98
CA GLN A 90 5.86 -9.29 6.53
C GLN A 90 6.90 -10.08 5.74
N LEU A 91 8.11 -10.42 6.22
CA LEU A 91 9.08 -11.17 5.39
C LEU A 91 9.09 -12.69 5.63
N GLU A 92 8.74 -13.17 6.83
CA GLU A 92 8.89 -14.60 7.19
C GLU A 92 7.94 -15.54 6.44
N CYS A 93 6.81 -15.03 5.92
CA CYS A 93 5.84 -15.81 5.16
C CYS A 93 5.91 -15.60 3.63
N LEU A 94 6.85 -14.77 3.17
CA LEU A 94 7.03 -14.49 1.75
C LEU A 94 8.01 -15.48 1.11
N SER A 95 7.73 -15.81 -0.15
CA SER A 95 8.68 -16.56 -0.97
C SER A 95 9.84 -15.67 -1.40
N ASN A 96 10.95 -16.29 -1.80
CA ASN A 96 12.10 -15.55 -2.33
C ASN A 96 11.72 -14.72 -3.57
N GLU A 97 10.79 -15.21 -4.41
CA GLU A 97 10.29 -14.47 -5.58
C GLU A 97 9.53 -13.21 -5.17
N GLU A 98 8.68 -13.29 -4.15
CA GLU A 98 7.94 -12.14 -3.61
C GLU A 98 8.89 -11.10 -3.04
N ILE A 99 9.90 -11.55 -2.27
CA ILE A 99 10.96 -10.68 -1.73
C ILE A 99 11.73 -9.98 -2.85
N ASN A 100 12.18 -10.73 -3.86
CA ASN A 100 12.90 -10.18 -5.02
C ASN A 100 12.07 -9.12 -5.77
N TYR A 101 10.75 -9.31 -5.86
CA TYR A 101 9.87 -8.31 -6.45
C TYR A 101 9.78 -7.05 -5.60
N ILE A 102 9.63 -7.17 -4.28
CA ILE A 102 9.61 -6.04 -3.34
C ILE A 102 10.94 -5.25 -3.44
N GLU A 103 12.07 -5.94 -3.52
CA GLU A 103 13.38 -5.29 -3.70
C GLU A 103 13.47 -4.54 -5.05
N SER A 104 12.95 -5.13 -6.13
CA SER A 104 12.87 -4.49 -7.43
C SER A 104 11.99 -3.23 -7.39
N LEU A 105 10.85 -3.30 -6.71
CA LEU A 105 9.96 -2.17 -6.48
C LEU A 105 10.64 -1.07 -5.66
N SER A 106 11.41 -1.43 -4.63
CA SER A 106 12.20 -0.47 -3.86
C SER A 106 13.19 0.28 -4.75
N LYS A 107 13.98 -0.44 -5.56
CA LYS A 107 14.94 0.16 -6.51
C LYS A 107 14.24 1.08 -7.52
N LYS A 108 13.03 0.72 -7.94
CA LYS A 108 12.20 1.54 -8.83
C LYS A 108 11.76 2.84 -8.15
N LEU A 109 11.32 2.78 -6.90
CA LEU A 109 10.93 3.96 -6.11
C LEU A 109 12.13 4.90 -5.87
N ASP A 110 13.33 4.34 -5.69
CA ASP A 110 14.55 5.15 -5.59
C ASP A 110 14.85 5.90 -6.89
N LYS A 111 14.71 5.24 -8.05
CA LYS A 111 14.83 5.91 -9.36
C LYS A 111 13.80 7.01 -9.55
N VAL A 112 12.56 6.77 -9.11
CA VAL A 112 11.51 7.81 -9.13
C VAL A 112 11.97 8.99 -8.30
N ARG A 113 12.41 8.77 -7.05
CA ARG A 113 12.90 9.85 -6.19
C ARG A 113 14.03 10.63 -6.86
N ASN A 114 15.05 9.95 -7.36
CA ASN A 114 16.20 10.58 -7.99
C ASN A 114 15.79 11.43 -9.21
N PHE A 115 14.83 10.94 -10.00
CA PHE A 115 14.29 11.70 -11.12
C PHE A 115 13.63 13.02 -10.67
N PHE A 116 12.85 13.00 -9.59
CA PHE A 116 12.24 14.23 -9.04
C PHE A 116 13.26 15.18 -8.41
N THR A 117 14.43 14.69 -7.97
CA THR A 117 15.47 15.53 -7.35
C THR A 117 16.49 16.08 -8.34
N GLU A 118 16.84 15.33 -9.38
CA GLU A 118 17.97 15.64 -10.26
C GLU A 118 17.55 15.98 -11.70
N ASP A 119 16.52 15.30 -12.21
CA ASP A 119 16.17 15.35 -13.64
C ASP A 119 14.93 16.20 -13.96
N MET A 120 14.07 16.43 -12.97
CA MET A 120 12.85 17.22 -13.18
C MET A 120 13.17 18.73 -13.24
N PRO A 121 12.78 19.42 -14.32
CA PRO A 121 12.90 20.87 -14.39
C PRO A 121 11.99 21.56 -13.37
N SER A 122 12.48 22.62 -12.74
CA SER A 122 11.73 23.42 -11.76
C SER A 122 10.51 24.13 -12.36
N ASN A 123 10.52 24.41 -13.66
CA ASN A 123 9.35 24.92 -14.39
C ASN A 123 9.20 24.21 -15.74
N PHE A 124 8.45 23.11 -15.75
CA PHE A 124 8.21 22.29 -16.94
C PHE A 124 7.60 23.07 -18.11
N VAL A 125 6.75 24.07 -17.84
CA VAL A 125 6.07 24.86 -18.89
C VAL A 125 7.07 25.72 -19.69
N ASN A 126 8.15 26.15 -19.05
CA ASN A 126 9.17 27.00 -19.68
C ASN A 126 10.22 26.23 -20.47
N GLU A 127 10.24 24.90 -20.38
CA GLU A 127 11.15 24.05 -21.14
C GLU A 127 10.73 23.95 -22.61
N ASN A 128 11.69 23.73 -23.51
CA ASN A 128 11.37 23.48 -24.91
C ASN A 128 10.70 22.11 -25.11
N LEU A 129 9.97 21.93 -26.22
CA LEU A 129 9.20 20.70 -26.51
C LEU A 129 10.06 19.41 -26.48
N VAL A 130 11.31 19.49 -26.93
CA VAL A 130 12.22 18.32 -26.93
C VAL A 130 12.53 17.91 -25.49
N LYS A 131 12.84 18.88 -24.62
CA LYS A 131 13.13 18.63 -23.21
C LYS A 131 11.88 18.16 -22.46
N GLN A 132 10.72 18.79 -22.71
CA GLN A 132 9.44 18.34 -22.14
C GLN A 132 9.14 16.88 -22.50
N HIS A 133 9.31 16.52 -23.77
CA HIS A 133 9.11 15.15 -24.24
C HIS A 133 10.08 14.17 -23.57
N GLU A 134 11.38 14.48 -23.49
CA GLU A 134 12.35 13.58 -22.86
C GLU A 134 12.10 13.40 -21.35
N VAL A 135 11.64 14.43 -20.63
CA VAL A 135 11.26 14.32 -19.21
C VAL A 135 10.10 13.33 -19.03
N ILE A 136 9.01 13.47 -19.79
CA ILE A 136 7.85 12.56 -19.70
C ILE A 136 8.23 11.13 -20.10
N LYS A 137 9.06 10.99 -21.14
CA LYS A 137 9.55 9.69 -21.61
C LYS A 137 10.45 9.00 -20.58
N SER A 138 11.34 9.74 -19.91
CA SER A 138 12.16 9.22 -18.80
C SER A 138 11.29 8.81 -17.63
N PHE A 139 10.33 9.65 -17.23
CA PHE A 139 9.37 9.30 -16.17
C PHE A 139 8.60 8.02 -16.50
N ARG A 140 8.07 7.91 -17.73
CA ARG A 140 7.38 6.70 -18.19
C ARG A 140 8.25 5.45 -18.13
N ARG A 141 9.54 5.54 -18.49
CA ARG A 141 10.48 4.41 -18.41
C ARG A 141 10.75 3.97 -16.97
N ILE A 142 10.84 4.91 -16.04
CA ILE A 142 11.06 4.61 -14.63
C ILE A 142 9.82 3.99 -14.01
N ILE A 143 8.65 4.59 -14.22
CA ILE A 143 7.37 4.09 -13.68
C ILE A 143 6.94 2.79 -14.35
N GLY A 144 7.29 2.54 -15.62
CA GLY A 144 6.94 1.30 -16.29
C GLY A 144 5.43 0.98 -16.19
N ASN A 145 5.10 -0.29 -15.96
CA ASN A 145 3.72 -0.72 -15.71
C ASN A 145 3.46 -0.73 -14.18
N ILE A 146 2.86 0.34 -13.67
CA ILE A 146 2.51 0.47 -12.24
C ILE A 146 1.31 -0.40 -11.84
N ASP A 147 0.43 -0.73 -12.79
CA ASP A 147 -0.73 -1.59 -12.52
C ASP A 147 -0.28 -3.01 -12.15
N ASN A 148 0.86 -3.46 -12.69
CA ASN A 148 1.49 -4.72 -12.28
C ASN A 148 1.98 -4.68 -10.82
N ASP A 149 2.61 -3.59 -10.40
CA ASP A 149 3.08 -3.46 -9.01
C ASP A 149 1.88 -3.44 -8.05
N MET A 150 0.83 -2.70 -8.41
CA MET A 150 -0.41 -2.64 -7.62
C MET A 150 -1.09 -4.00 -7.52
N SER A 151 -1.14 -4.75 -8.62
CA SER A 151 -1.70 -6.11 -8.63
C SER A 151 -0.87 -7.05 -7.77
N PHE A 152 0.46 -6.98 -7.85
CA PHE A 152 1.35 -7.77 -7.00
C PHE A 152 1.13 -7.48 -5.51
N LEU A 153 1.12 -6.19 -5.12
CA LEU A 153 0.85 -5.84 -3.72
C LEU A 153 -0.55 -6.26 -3.28
N GLY A 154 -1.55 -6.14 -4.16
CA GLY A 154 -2.90 -6.66 -3.91
C GLY A 154 -2.91 -8.17 -3.67
N CYS A 155 -2.11 -8.95 -4.42
CA CYS A 155 -1.93 -10.37 -4.18
C CYS A 155 -1.32 -10.66 -2.81
N LEU A 156 -0.32 -9.88 -2.36
CA LEU A 156 0.24 -10.02 -1.01
C LEU A 156 -0.78 -9.69 0.08
N LEU A 157 -1.63 -8.68 -0.12
CA LEU A 157 -2.72 -8.37 0.80
C LEU A 157 -3.77 -9.50 0.86
N ILE A 158 -4.06 -10.15 -0.26
CA ILE A 158 -4.89 -11.36 -0.30
C ILE A 158 -4.23 -12.48 0.49
N LYS A 159 -2.92 -12.72 0.30
CA LYS A 159 -2.15 -13.73 1.04
C LYS A 159 -2.28 -13.51 2.55
N GLU A 160 -2.10 -12.27 2.99
CA GLU A 160 -2.25 -11.89 4.41
C GLU A 160 -3.70 -12.12 4.89
N PHE A 161 -4.68 -11.64 4.14
CA PHE A 161 -6.10 -11.79 4.47
C PHE A 161 -6.53 -13.25 4.61
N LEU A 162 -6.12 -14.11 3.67
CA LEU A 162 -6.48 -15.52 3.62
C LEU A 162 -5.75 -16.32 4.71
N ASN A 163 -4.46 -16.09 4.95
CA ASN A 163 -3.71 -16.80 6.01
C ASN A 163 -4.25 -16.52 7.42
N GLN A 164 -4.90 -15.37 7.65
CA GLN A 164 -5.55 -15.08 8.92
C GLN A 164 -6.87 -15.84 9.13
N ARG A 165 -7.44 -16.40 8.06
CA ARG A 165 -8.82 -16.95 8.06
C ARG A 165 -8.88 -18.43 7.69
N HIS A 166 -7.89 -18.90 6.94
CA HIS A 166 -7.82 -20.26 6.43
C HIS A 166 -6.43 -20.82 6.69
N SER A 167 -6.37 -22.13 6.92
CA SER A 167 -5.11 -22.83 7.10
C SER A 167 -4.64 -23.36 5.75
N PHE A 168 -3.43 -22.98 5.32
CA PHE A 168 -2.78 -23.49 4.11
C PHE A 168 -1.49 -24.21 4.47
N SER A 169 -1.15 -25.27 3.72
CA SER A 169 0.19 -25.88 3.80
C SER A 169 1.23 -25.00 3.11
N ALA A 170 0.86 -24.41 1.98
CA ALA A 170 1.57 -23.34 1.31
C ALA A 170 0.54 -22.52 0.50
N LEU A 171 0.54 -21.20 0.68
CA LEU A 171 -0.31 -20.30 -0.12
C LEU A 171 0.55 -19.56 -1.12
N ASN A 172 0.44 -19.95 -2.39
CA ASN A 172 1.21 -19.36 -3.48
C ASN A 172 0.36 -18.35 -4.23
N MET A 173 0.53 -17.08 -3.92
CA MET A 173 0.02 -16.00 -4.75
C MET A 173 0.97 -15.80 -5.93
N ALA A 174 1.01 -16.79 -6.83
CA ALA A 174 1.91 -16.75 -7.98
C ALA A 174 1.70 -15.43 -8.75
N LEU A 175 2.82 -14.79 -9.11
CA LEU A 175 2.90 -13.67 -10.05
C LEU A 175 2.40 -14.13 -11.43
N LYS A 176 1.09 -14.33 -11.60
CA LYS A 176 0.52 -14.59 -12.92
C LYS A 176 0.77 -13.34 -13.77
N PRO A 177 1.38 -13.45 -14.95
CA PRO A 177 1.50 -12.33 -15.88
C PRO A 177 0.12 -11.68 -16.08
N GLN A 178 0.08 -10.34 -16.10
CA GLN A 178 -1.17 -9.60 -16.33
C GLN A 178 -1.80 -10.06 -17.66
N GLY A 179 -3.03 -10.57 -17.60
CA GLY A 179 -3.75 -11.13 -18.76
C GLY A 179 -3.58 -12.63 -18.97
N SER A 180 -2.85 -13.34 -18.09
CA SER A 180 -2.86 -14.81 -18.07
C SER A 180 -4.25 -15.34 -17.73
N PRO A 181 -4.74 -16.36 -18.47
CA PRO A 181 -6.06 -16.93 -18.21
C PRO A 181 -6.10 -17.64 -16.85
N GLY A 182 -7.16 -17.40 -16.08
CA GLY A 182 -7.42 -18.05 -14.79
C GLY A 182 -7.93 -17.08 -13.72
N LEU A 183 -8.26 -17.63 -12.55
CA LEU A 183 -8.58 -16.87 -11.34
C LEU A 183 -7.29 -16.33 -10.69
N ASP A 184 -7.37 -15.20 -10.00
CA ASP A 184 -6.23 -14.65 -9.25
C ASP A 184 -5.88 -15.52 -8.03
N VAL A 185 -6.89 -16.17 -7.44
CA VAL A 185 -6.76 -17.18 -6.40
C VAL A 185 -7.49 -18.44 -6.83
N ASP A 186 -6.82 -19.59 -6.76
CA ASP A 186 -7.42 -20.92 -6.89
C ASP A 186 -6.55 -21.92 -6.13
N GLU A 187 -6.86 -22.10 -4.84
CA GLU A 187 -5.99 -22.81 -3.89
C GLU A 187 -6.82 -23.67 -2.94
N ASN A 188 -6.20 -24.70 -2.38
CA ASN A 188 -6.83 -25.58 -1.40
C ASN A 188 -6.25 -25.36 0.00
N THR A 189 -7.13 -25.31 0.99
CA THR A 189 -6.75 -25.29 2.40
C THR A 189 -6.22 -26.66 2.85
N SER A 190 -5.55 -26.70 4.00
CA SER A 190 -5.04 -27.93 4.61
C SER A 190 -6.14 -28.94 4.97
N ASP A 191 -7.39 -28.49 5.19
CA ASP A 191 -8.57 -29.34 5.40
C ASP A 191 -9.29 -29.71 4.08
N GLY A 192 -8.72 -29.37 2.92
CA GLY A 192 -9.19 -29.80 1.60
C GLY A 192 -10.30 -28.95 0.99
N LYS A 193 -10.61 -27.77 1.56
CA LYS A 193 -11.60 -26.84 1.01
C LYS A 193 -10.97 -25.99 -0.08
N ARG A 194 -11.70 -25.81 -1.17
CA ARG A 194 -11.26 -24.99 -2.31
C ARG A 194 -11.63 -23.53 -2.11
N ILE A 195 -10.67 -22.65 -2.38
CA ILE A 195 -10.83 -21.20 -2.33
C ILE A 195 -10.54 -20.62 -3.71
N ILE A 196 -11.50 -19.86 -4.24
CA ILE A 196 -11.33 -19.10 -5.47
C ILE A 196 -11.50 -17.60 -5.24
N GLY A 197 -10.82 -16.80 -6.04
CA GLY A 197 -10.95 -15.35 -5.94
C GLY A 197 -10.44 -14.57 -7.15
N GLU A 198 -10.97 -13.35 -7.27
CA GLU A 198 -10.58 -12.35 -8.28
C GLU A 198 -10.25 -11.03 -7.58
N LEU A 199 -9.22 -10.34 -8.06
CA LEU A 199 -8.73 -9.07 -7.55
C LEU A 199 -9.01 -7.94 -8.55
N LYS A 200 -9.50 -6.81 -8.04
CA LYS A 200 -9.57 -5.54 -8.78
C LYS A 200 -8.89 -4.41 -8.04
N THR A 201 -7.86 -3.88 -8.68
CA THR A 201 -7.12 -2.68 -8.27
C THR A 201 -7.61 -1.40 -8.96
N THR A 202 -8.74 -1.48 -9.68
CA THR A 202 -9.21 -0.41 -10.57
C THR A 202 -9.95 0.70 -9.82
N PHE A 203 -9.55 1.94 -10.07
CA PHE A 203 -10.31 3.13 -9.68
C PHE A 203 -11.47 3.40 -10.66
N PRO A 204 -12.70 3.67 -10.20
CA PRO A 204 -13.86 3.79 -11.08
C PRO A 204 -13.85 5.13 -11.82
N TYR A 205 -14.08 5.09 -13.14
CA TYR A 205 -14.01 6.29 -13.98
C TYR A 205 -15.21 7.22 -13.83
N ASN A 206 -16.40 6.69 -13.52
CA ASN A 206 -17.57 7.53 -13.29
C ASN A 206 -17.68 7.90 -11.81
N GLU A 207 -18.35 9.02 -11.51
CA GLU A 207 -18.55 9.47 -10.13
C GLU A 207 -19.32 8.44 -9.30
N ASN A 208 -20.37 7.84 -9.87
CA ASN A 208 -21.29 6.96 -9.12
C ASN A 208 -21.37 5.55 -9.70
N ASP A 209 -20.52 5.17 -10.66
CA ASP A 209 -20.59 3.86 -11.31
C ASP A 209 -19.25 3.42 -11.91
N LEU A 210 -19.20 2.19 -12.41
CA LEU A 210 -18.13 1.69 -13.27
C LEU A 210 -18.31 2.26 -14.68
N GLY A 211 -17.19 2.61 -15.35
CA GLY A 211 -17.20 2.90 -16.78
C GLY A 211 -17.61 1.66 -17.59
N SER A 212 -18.10 1.82 -18.82
CA SER A 212 -18.63 0.71 -19.64
C SER A 212 -17.65 -0.47 -19.78
N ASN A 213 -16.38 -0.19 -20.03
CA ASN A 213 -15.34 -1.23 -20.12
C ASN A 213 -15.05 -1.88 -18.76
N GLN A 214 -15.03 -1.10 -17.69
CA GLN A 214 -14.85 -1.62 -16.31
C GLN A 214 -16.00 -2.55 -15.96
N LYS A 215 -17.24 -2.13 -16.24
CA LYS A 215 -18.44 -2.93 -16.01
C LYS A 215 -18.38 -4.25 -16.75
N SER A 216 -18.03 -4.25 -18.04
CA SER A 216 -17.93 -5.51 -18.81
C SER A 216 -16.90 -6.47 -18.23
N ASN A 217 -15.77 -5.96 -17.73
CA ASN A 217 -14.74 -6.80 -17.13
C ASN A 217 -15.21 -7.37 -15.78
N PHE A 218 -15.77 -6.52 -14.91
CA PHE A 218 -16.29 -6.97 -13.61
C PHE A 218 -17.36 -8.06 -13.77
N ILE A 219 -18.29 -7.89 -14.73
CA ILE A 219 -19.30 -8.92 -15.00
C ILE A 219 -18.65 -10.24 -15.42
N LYS A 220 -17.62 -10.22 -16.27
CA LYS A 220 -16.90 -11.44 -16.65
C LYS A 220 -16.27 -12.12 -15.43
N ASP A 221 -15.74 -11.34 -14.49
CA ASP A 221 -15.13 -11.88 -13.27
C ASP A 221 -16.16 -12.45 -12.30
N PHE A 222 -17.32 -11.79 -12.16
CA PHE A 222 -18.44 -12.33 -11.40
C PHE A 222 -18.95 -13.64 -11.99
N GLU A 223 -19.12 -13.71 -13.31
CA GLU A 223 -19.53 -14.95 -13.98
C GLU A 223 -18.47 -16.04 -13.81
N LYS A 224 -17.17 -15.73 -13.92
CA LYS A 224 -16.08 -16.70 -13.64
C LYS A 224 -16.21 -17.30 -12.24
N LEU A 225 -16.38 -16.47 -11.21
CA LEU A 225 -16.53 -16.94 -9.82
C LEU A 225 -17.81 -17.76 -9.64
N LYS A 226 -18.90 -17.35 -10.28
CA LYS A 226 -20.18 -18.06 -10.20
C LYS A 226 -20.11 -19.46 -10.82
N HIS A 227 -19.49 -19.61 -12.00
CA HIS A 227 -19.41 -20.87 -12.73
C HIS A 227 -18.44 -21.89 -12.11
N ASN A 228 -17.46 -21.44 -11.33
CA ASN A 228 -16.50 -22.33 -10.68
C ASN A 228 -16.99 -22.72 -9.28
N GLU A 229 -17.19 -24.02 -9.04
CA GLU A 229 -17.54 -24.55 -7.71
C GLU A 229 -16.34 -24.49 -6.75
N ALA A 230 -16.58 -23.98 -5.55
CA ALA A 230 -15.59 -23.84 -4.48
C ALA A 230 -16.31 -23.60 -3.14
N ASP A 231 -15.68 -24.01 -2.04
CA ASP A 231 -16.20 -23.82 -0.68
C ASP A 231 -16.23 -22.34 -0.28
N TYR A 232 -15.23 -21.57 -0.73
CA TYR A 232 -15.18 -20.13 -0.51
C TYR A 232 -14.85 -19.38 -1.80
N LYS A 233 -15.65 -18.35 -2.08
CA LYS A 233 -15.47 -17.46 -3.23
C LYS A 233 -15.28 -16.04 -2.75
N TYR A 234 -14.30 -15.34 -3.31
CA TYR A 234 -13.97 -13.97 -2.93
C TYR A 234 -13.86 -13.05 -4.15
N PHE A 235 -14.41 -11.84 -4.02
CA PHE A 235 -14.15 -10.75 -4.93
C PHE A 235 -13.45 -9.63 -4.17
N PHE A 236 -12.16 -9.48 -4.41
CA PHE A 236 -11.30 -8.51 -3.73
C PHE A 236 -11.25 -7.20 -4.51
N VAL A 237 -11.38 -6.10 -3.80
CA VAL A 237 -11.16 -4.75 -4.33
C VAL A 237 -10.21 -3.99 -3.41
N THR A 238 -9.39 -3.10 -3.96
CA THR A 238 -8.49 -2.25 -3.14
C THR A 238 -8.97 -0.81 -3.00
N GLU A 239 -9.95 -0.40 -3.82
CA GLU A 239 -10.45 0.97 -3.87
C GLU A 239 -11.79 1.07 -3.11
N PRO A 240 -11.89 1.90 -2.04
CA PRO A 240 -13.13 2.06 -1.27
C PRO A 240 -14.33 2.46 -2.12
N LYS A 241 -14.12 3.38 -3.08
CA LYS A 241 -15.18 3.80 -4.00
C LYS A 241 -15.68 2.65 -4.88
N THR A 242 -14.78 1.77 -5.31
CA THR A 242 -15.15 0.57 -6.08
C THR A 242 -15.94 -0.39 -5.21
N PHE A 243 -15.53 -0.60 -3.95
CA PHE A 243 -16.26 -1.42 -2.99
C PHE A 243 -17.69 -0.92 -2.81
N ASP A 244 -17.89 0.38 -2.57
CA ASP A 244 -19.21 0.98 -2.38
C ASP A 244 -20.09 0.81 -3.63
N ILE A 245 -19.53 1.03 -4.83
CA ILE A 245 -20.27 0.85 -6.09
C ILE A 245 -20.69 -0.61 -6.27
N VAL A 246 -19.76 -1.55 -6.07
CA VAL A 246 -20.03 -2.98 -6.24
C VAL A 246 -21.08 -3.46 -5.23
N GLN A 247 -20.97 -3.05 -3.97
CA GLN A 247 -21.92 -3.39 -2.93
C GLN A 247 -23.33 -2.86 -3.25
N ASN A 248 -23.44 -1.59 -3.65
CA ASN A 248 -24.75 -0.98 -3.84
C ASN A 248 -25.43 -1.40 -5.15
N LYS A 249 -24.67 -1.59 -6.24
CA LYS A 249 -25.24 -1.78 -7.59
C LYS A 249 -25.07 -3.18 -8.16
N TYR A 250 -24.13 -3.96 -7.66
CA TYR A 250 -23.74 -5.24 -8.27
C TYR A 250 -23.89 -6.44 -7.34
N HIS A 251 -24.43 -6.26 -6.13
CA HIS A 251 -24.64 -7.35 -5.15
C HIS A 251 -25.37 -8.57 -5.74
N GLN A 252 -26.29 -8.36 -6.69
CA GLN A 252 -27.05 -9.45 -7.32
C GLN A 252 -26.15 -10.47 -8.06
N TYR A 253 -24.97 -10.04 -8.53
CA TYR A 253 -23.99 -10.90 -9.22
C TYR A 253 -23.06 -11.63 -8.25
N LEU A 254 -23.09 -11.26 -6.96
CA LEU A 254 -22.17 -11.76 -5.93
C LEU A 254 -22.82 -12.74 -4.96
N LYS A 255 -23.96 -13.33 -5.31
CA LYS A 255 -24.57 -14.39 -4.50
C LYS A 255 -23.61 -15.56 -4.32
N GLY A 256 -23.35 -15.95 -3.07
CA GLY A 256 -22.35 -16.96 -2.73
C GLY A 256 -20.89 -16.49 -2.89
N VAL A 257 -20.65 -15.20 -3.09
CA VAL A 257 -19.32 -14.58 -3.19
C VAL A 257 -19.15 -13.53 -2.11
N ASN A 258 -18.01 -13.55 -1.43
CA ASN A 258 -17.66 -12.57 -0.41
C ASN A 258 -16.96 -11.38 -1.07
N LEU A 259 -17.57 -10.20 -1.00
CA LEU A 259 -16.94 -8.94 -1.40
C LEU A 259 -16.01 -8.46 -0.28
N VAL A 260 -14.76 -8.15 -0.61
CA VAL A 260 -13.72 -7.82 0.37
C VAL A 260 -12.97 -6.54 -0.06
N LEU A 261 -12.93 -5.53 0.81
CA LEU A 261 -12.10 -4.33 0.62
C LEU A 261 -10.76 -4.46 1.33
N LEU A 262 -9.66 -4.54 0.57
CA LEU A 262 -8.29 -4.60 1.09
C LEU A 262 -7.64 -3.21 1.11
N PRO A 263 -6.76 -2.92 2.10
CA PRO A 263 -6.37 -3.77 3.22
C PRO A 263 -7.33 -3.72 4.43
N GLN A 264 -8.40 -2.92 4.38
CA GLN A 264 -9.27 -2.64 5.53
C GLN A 264 -9.88 -3.92 6.13
N ALA A 265 -10.25 -4.87 5.28
CA ALA A 265 -10.81 -6.17 5.68
C ALA A 265 -9.83 -7.08 6.44
N ILE A 266 -8.51 -6.81 6.37
CA ILE A 266 -7.52 -7.55 7.14
C ILE A 266 -7.77 -7.34 8.64
N SER A 267 -7.92 -6.07 9.06
CA SER A 267 -8.09 -5.71 10.47
C SER A 267 -9.54 -5.54 10.90
N ASN A 268 -10.48 -5.43 9.97
CA ASN A 268 -11.88 -5.12 10.29
C ASN A 268 -12.86 -5.89 9.40
N SER A 269 -13.64 -6.79 10.02
CA SER A 269 -14.61 -7.65 9.33
C SER A 269 -15.79 -6.90 8.70
N GLN A 270 -16.04 -5.64 9.04
CA GLN A 270 -17.12 -4.86 8.41
C GLN A 270 -16.90 -4.64 6.90
N PHE A 271 -15.66 -4.79 6.44
CA PHE A 271 -15.28 -4.66 5.03
C PHE A 271 -15.30 -6.00 4.28
N ILE A 272 -16.00 -6.99 4.86
CA ILE A 272 -16.29 -8.30 4.27
C ILE A 272 -17.80 -8.41 4.19
N VAL A 273 -18.34 -8.47 2.97
CA VAL A 273 -19.79 -8.54 2.75
C VAL A 273 -20.11 -9.82 1.98
N SER A 274 -20.91 -10.66 2.60
CA SER A 274 -21.42 -11.90 1.98
C SER A 274 -22.84 -11.67 1.49
N TYR A 275 -23.14 -12.12 0.28
CA TYR A 275 -24.50 -12.08 -0.27
C TYR A 275 -25.08 -13.48 -0.32
N SER A 276 -26.21 -13.68 0.37
CA SER A 276 -27.03 -14.89 0.31
C SER A 276 -27.89 -14.97 -0.95
#